data_AF-A0A933H773-F1
#
_entry.id   AF-A0A933H773-F1
#
_cell.length_a   1.000
_cell.length_b   1.000
_cell.length_c   1.000
_cell.angle_alpha   90.00
_cell.angle_beta   90.00
_cell.angle_gamma   90.00
#
_symmetry.space_group_name_H-M   'P 1'
#
loop_
_entity.id
_entity.type
_entity.pdbx_description
1 polymer ?
#
loop_
_entity_poly.entity_id
_entity_poly.type
_entity_poly.pdbx_seq_one_letter_code
_entity_poly.pdbx_strand_id
1 'polypeptide(L)'
;MAKKKKSLKKEKRPSLIEQGYHVYMGTIRVRGKDSDQTPKIKPPVKIINHSNYTQGIVTHELSHGGCGAQSVIQVKKDQIGKPFEFICSGCGKYLKYDRVLPRAADPLSFHLFGDESSAQDIVLYGILALNENDVQEATKDFAHIISLAGMPAGTRFHSKTVFNEIARANTPWQNLSASTMWEIAKDLIVSLKSHRTMFCIGIVDRSSYPNTIPSGKGGTIQVTPEHLYVMAYQAAIATIDNRGLINPQTKLKLWIDPQKTVLDFWGIGRAKIERLLRYKDIEPETINGEKPLLLDAVDLFTYIAGRALSKIASPHKQICEELNKLCDPARGDAGWIPPNQEKSYQWRE
;
A
#
# COMPACT_ATOMS: atom_id res chain seq x y z
N MET A 1 -62.88 -35.78 -40.76
CA MET A 1 -62.43 -35.45 -39.39
C MET A 1 -61.08 -34.74 -39.46
N ALA A 2 -61.07 -33.41 -39.29
CA ALA A 2 -59.88 -32.57 -39.48
C ALA A 2 -59.15 -32.30 -38.15
N LYS A 3 -57.83 -32.56 -38.12
CA LYS A 3 -56.96 -32.32 -36.95
C LYS A 3 -56.53 -30.85 -36.87
N LYS A 4 -56.85 -30.16 -35.77
CA LYS A 4 -56.35 -28.82 -35.42
C LYS A 4 -54.87 -28.89 -35.00
N LYS A 5 -54.00 -28.16 -35.73
CA LYS A 5 -52.63 -27.83 -35.29
C LYS A 5 -52.68 -26.65 -34.30
N LYS A 6 -52.17 -26.85 -33.07
CA LYS A 6 -51.90 -25.76 -32.10
C LYS A 6 -50.52 -25.17 -32.38
N SER A 7 -50.44 -23.86 -32.63
CA SER A 7 -49.17 -23.13 -32.71
C SER A 7 -48.71 -22.71 -31.31
N LEU A 8 -47.51 -23.13 -30.92
CA LEU A 8 -46.82 -22.62 -29.72
C LEU A 8 -46.26 -21.23 -30.02
N LYS A 9 -46.70 -20.21 -29.27
CA LYS A 9 -46.10 -18.88 -29.27
C LYS A 9 -44.71 -18.96 -28.62
N LYS A 10 -43.67 -18.53 -29.33
CA LYS A 10 -42.33 -18.31 -28.74
C LYS A 10 -42.36 -17.05 -27.90
N GLU A 11 -42.17 -17.18 -26.59
CA GLU A 11 -41.87 -16.04 -25.72
C GLU A 11 -40.47 -15.51 -26.04
N LYS A 12 -40.37 -14.21 -26.33
CA LYS A 12 -39.10 -13.49 -26.43
C LYS A 12 -38.54 -13.34 -25.02
N ARG A 13 -37.33 -13.86 -24.77
CA ARG A 13 -36.57 -13.52 -23.56
C ARG A 13 -36.02 -12.10 -23.70
N PRO A 14 -36.11 -11.26 -22.66
CA PRO A 14 -35.54 -9.92 -22.69
C PRO A 14 -34.02 -9.99 -22.79
N SER A 15 -33.44 -8.97 -23.42
CA SER A 15 -31.99 -8.85 -23.58
C SER A 15 -31.33 -8.50 -22.24
N LEU A 16 -30.05 -8.84 -22.09
CA LEU A 16 -29.27 -8.56 -20.86
C LEU A 16 -29.22 -7.06 -20.50
N ILE A 17 -29.40 -6.17 -21.49
CA ILE A 17 -29.44 -4.72 -21.26
C ILE A 17 -30.74 -4.30 -20.56
N GLU A 18 -31.86 -4.96 -20.87
CA GLU A 18 -33.18 -4.69 -20.27
C GLU A 18 -33.28 -5.18 -18.81
N GLN A 19 -32.27 -5.90 -18.33
CA GLN A 19 -32.16 -6.39 -16.95
C GLN A 19 -31.17 -5.58 -16.09
N GLY A 20 -30.68 -4.42 -16.57
CA GLY A 20 -29.84 -3.52 -15.79
C GLY A 20 -28.36 -3.93 -15.68
N TYR A 21 -27.87 -4.81 -16.57
CA TYR A 21 -26.45 -5.14 -16.63
C TYR A 21 -25.67 -4.06 -17.41
N HIS A 22 -24.64 -3.48 -16.79
CA HIS A 22 -23.59 -2.73 -17.50
C HIS A 22 -22.45 -3.69 -17.87
N VAL A 23 -22.29 -3.96 -19.17
CA VAL A 23 -21.19 -4.76 -19.70
C VAL A 23 -20.03 -3.83 -20.07
N TYR A 24 -18.97 -3.85 -19.28
CA TYR A 24 -17.70 -3.23 -19.69
C TYR A 24 -16.85 -4.29 -20.39
N MET A 25 -16.84 -4.27 -21.72
CA MET A 25 -15.88 -5.06 -22.51
C MET A 25 -14.63 -4.21 -22.78
N GLY A 26 -13.60 -4.40 -21.96
CA GLY A 26 -12.25 -3.96 -22.28
C GLY A 26 -11.51 -5.06 -23.04
N THR A 27 -11.28 -4.88 -24.34
CA THR A 27 -10.38 -5.77 -25.09
C THR A 27 -8.97 -5.20 -25.01
N ILE A 28 -8.06 -5.87 -24.30
CA ILE A 28 -6.62 -5.56 -24.39
C ILE A 28 -5.94 -6.73 -25.09
N ARG A 29 -5.43 -6.49 -26.30
CA ARG A 29 -4.54 -7.42 -27.01
C ARG A 29 -3.10 -7.16 -26.57
N VAL A 30 -2.40 -8.21 -26.16
CA VAL A 30 -0.93 -8.18 -26.05
C VAL A 30 -0.36 -9.36 -26.85
N ARG A 31 0.51 -9.06 -27.82
CA ARG A 31 1.30 -10.01 -28.63
C ARG A 31 2.53 -10.48 -27.83
N GLY A 32 2.86 -11.78 -27.90
CA GLY A 32 4.09 -12.40 -27.35
C GLY A 32 5.36 -12.01 -28.13
N LYS A 33 6.58 -12.52 -27.88
CA LYS A 33 7.19 -13.62 -27.09
C LYS A 33 8.58 -13.09 -26.58
N ASP A 34 9.33 -13.66 -25.64
CA ASP A 34 10.12 -14.90 -25.72
C ASP A 34 10.63 -15.36 -24.33
N SER A 35 11.09 -16.60 -24.31
CA SER A 35 11.50 -17.46 -23.20
C SER A 35 12.80 -17.07 -22.49
N ASP A 36 12.86 -17.29 -21.18
CA ASP A 36 14.02 -17.95 -20.59
C ASP A 36 13.70 -18.71 -19.28
N GLN A 37 14.35 -19.86 -19.11
CA GLN A 37 14.10 -20.81 -18.02
C GLN A 37 14.93 -20.44 -16.78
N THR A 38 14.28 -19.81 -15.80
CA THR A 38 14.72 -19.74 -14.40
C THR A 38 13.69 -20.45 -13.51
N PRO A 39 14.10 -21.01 -12.36
CA PRO A 39 13.17 -21.69 -11.45
C PRO A 39 12.06 -20.71 -11.05
N LYS A 40 10.83 -21.01 -11.47
CA LYS A 40 9.67 -20.13 -11.30
C LYS A 40 9.26 -20.08 -9.84
N ILE A 41 9.74 -19.08 -9.12
CA ILE A 41 9.05 -18.57 -7.93
C ILE A 41 7.64 -18.22 -8.38
N LYS A 42 6.61 -18.86 -7.80
CA LYS A 42 5.21 -18.57 -8.15
C LYS A 42 4.93 -17.11 -7.78
N PRO A 43 4.65 -16.21 -8.75
CA PRO A 43 4.31 -14.83 -8.45
C PRO A 43 2.99 -14.77 -7.65
N PRO A 44 2.84 -13.79 -6.74
CA PRO A 44 1.65 -13.65 -5.92
C PRO A 44 0.43 -13.36 -6.80
N VAL A 45 -0.68 -14.05 -6.51
CA VAL A 45 -1.97 -13.80 -7.16
C VAL A 45 -2.56 -12.51 -6.60
N LYS A 46 -2.79 -11.51 -7.47
CA LYS A 46 -3.47 -10.27 -7.12
C LYS A 46 -4.98 -10.53 -7.10
N ILE A 47 -5.64 -10.25 -5.97
CA ILE A 47 -7.11 -10.24 -5.86
C ILE A 47 -7.58 -8.82 -6.09
N ILE A 48 -8.46 -8.62 -7.07
CA ILE A 48 -9.22 -7.38 -7.24
C ILE A 48 -10.68 -7.73 -6.90
N ASN A 49 -11.22 -7.11 -5.85
CA ASN A 49 -12.58 -7.38 -5.38
C ASN A 49 -13.56 -6.44 -6.07
N HIS A 50 -14.44 -7.01 -6.91
CA HIS A 50 -15.65 -6.35 -7.39
C HIS A 50 -16.84 -7.19 -6.94
N SER A 51 -17.39 -6.93 -5.75
CA SER A 51 -18.53 -7.69 -5.25
C SER A 51 -19.85 -7.07 -5.70
N ASN A 52 -20.46 -7.61 -6.77
CA ASN A 52 -21.89 -7.43 -7.05
C ASN A 52 -22.66 -8.56 -6.36
N TYR A 53 -23.43 -8.19 -5.33
CA TYR A 53 -24.15 -9.13 -4.47
C TYR A 53 -25.51 -9.47 -5.06
N THR A 54 -25.52 -10.38 -6.03
CA THR A 54 -26.75 -10.98 -6.54
C THR A 54 -26.56 -12.49 -6.58
N GLN A 55 -27.39 -13.22 -5.79
CA GLN A 55 -27.52 -14.69 -5.77
C GLN A 55 -26.47 -15.53 -5.02
N GLY A 56 -25.74 -14.97 -4.04
CA GLY A 56 -24.84 -15.79 -3.19
C GLY A 56 -23.58 -16.28 -3.91
N ILE A 57 -23.22 -15.61 -5.00
CA ILE A 57 -22.00 -15.79 -5.77
C ILE A 57 -21.12 -14.56 -5.54
N VAL A 58 -19.88 -14.77 -5.13
CA VAL A 58 -18.87 -13.69 -5.02
C VAL A 58 -17.97 -13.75 -6.23
N THR A 59 -17.77 -12.60 -6.87
CA THR A 59 -16.93 -12.46 -8.05
C THR A 59 -15.56 -11.94 -7.63
N HIS A 60 -14.50 -12.69 -7.94
CA HIS A 60 -13.12 -12.27 -7.70
C HIS A 60 -12.35 -12.22 -9.02
N GLU A 61 -11.58 -11.15 -9.22
CA GLU A 61 -10.56 -11.10 -10.26
C GLU A 61 -9.23 -11.59 -9.70
N LEU A 62 -8.70 -12.66 -10.28
CA LEU A 62 -7.41 -13.22 -9.94
C LEU A 62 -6.43 -13.03 -11.10
N SER A 63 -5.26 -12.44 -10.83
CA SER A 63 -4.16 -12.46 -11.81
C SER A 63 -3.34 -13.74 -11.67
N HIS A 64 -3.25 -14.52 -12.74
CA HIS A 64 -2.27 -15.60 -12.80
C HIS A 64 -0.91 -15.02 -13.15
N GLY A 65 -0.05 -14.80 -12.15
CA GLY A 65 1.22 -14.12 -12.38
C GLY A 65 2.17 -14.84 -13.35
N GLY A 66 1.90 -16.09 -13.74
CA GLY A 66 2.65 -16.78 -14.78
C GLY A 66 2.31 -16.36 -16.22
N CYS A 67 1.05 -15.99 -16.53
CA CYS A 67 0.64 -15.62 -17.89
C CYS A 67 -0.02 -14.23 -17.99
N GLY A 68 -0.16 -13.51 -16.87
CA GLY A 68 -0.74 -12.17 -16.81
C GLY A 68 -2.25 -12.11 -17.02
N ALA A 69 -2.91 -13.23 -17.37
CA ALA A 69 -4.35 -13.25 -17.58
C ALA A 69 -5.09 -13.03 -16.26
N GLN A 70 -6.08 -12.14 -16.30
CA GLN A 70 -7.06 -11.96 -15.24
C GLN A 70 -8.20 -12.95 -15.46
N SER A 71 -8.48 -13.77 -14.46
CA SER A 71 -9.63 -14.67 -14.45
C SER A 71 -10.65 -14.15 -13.46
N VAL A 72 -11.88 -13.97 -13.94
CA VAL A 72 -13.03 -13.70 -13.09
C VAL A 72 -13.57 -15.05 -12.61
N ILE A 73 -13.52 -15.31 -11.31
CA ILE A 73 -14.07 -16.52 -10.71
C ILE A 73 -15.33 -16.19 -9.93
N GLN A 74 -16.31 -17.09 -10.02
CA GLN A 74 -17.56 -17.05 -9.27
C GLN A 74 -17.49 -18.11 -8.18
N VAL A 75 -17.43 -17.68 -6.91
CA VAL A 75 -17.33 -18.58 -5.77
C VAL A 75 -18.66 -18.59 -5.03
N LYS A 76 -19.21 -19.79 -4.79
CA LYS A 76 -20.44 -19.94 -4.01
C LYS A 76 -20.18 -19.59 -2.55
N LYS A 77 -21.18 -19.01 -1.87
CA LYS A 77 -21.08 -18.57 -0.47
C LYS A 77 -20.57 -19.66 0.50
N ASP A 78 -20.93 -20.92 0.28
CA ASP A 78 -20.55 -22.09 1.10
C ASP A 78 -19.13 -22.63 0.80
N GLN A 79 -18.50 -22.13 -0.26
CA GLN A 79 -17.10 -22.35 -0.61
C GLN A 79 -16.19 -21.23 -0.12
N ILE A 80 -16.76 -20.12 0.37
CA ILE A 80 -15.97 -19.05 1.00
C ILE A 80 -15.29 -19.60 2.26
N GLY A 81 -13.97 -19.43 2.31
CA GLY A 81 -13.13 -19.91 3.38
C GLY A 81 -12.68 -21.37 3.29
N LYS A 82 -12.83 -22.00 2.11
CA LYS A 82 -12.22 -23.28 1.79
C LYS A 82 -11.21 -23.10 0.65
N PRO A 83 -10.18 -23.96 0.56
CA PRO A 83 -9.38 -24.05 -0.65
C PRO A 83 -10.28 -24.31 -1.86
N PHE A 84 -10.00 -23.65 -2.97
CA PHE A 84 -10.72 -23.89 -4.21
C PHE A 84 -9.74 -23.96 -5.38
N GLU A 85 -10.18 -24.61 -6.44
CA GLU A 85 -9.36 -24.87 -7.61
C GLU A 85 -10.02 -24.24 -8.83
N PHE A 86 -9.21 -23.63 -9.70
CA PHE A 86 -9.71 -23.03 -10.94
C PHE A 86 -8.71 -23.21 -12.08
N ILE A 87 -9.23 -23.15 -13.30
CA ILE A 87 -8.44 -23.20 -14.53
C ILE A 87 -8.28 -21.78 -15.04
N CYS A 88 -7.03 -21.33 -15.21
CA CYS A 88 -6.74 -20.01 -15.77
C CYS A 88 -7.23 -19.94 -17.23
N SER A 89 -8.10 -18.98 -17.54
CA SER A 89 -8.65 -18.80 -18.89
C SER A 89 -7.60 -18.47 -19.94
N GLY A 90 -6.49 -17.84 -19.54
CA GLY A 90 -5.41 -17.45 -20.46
C GLY A 90 -4.47 -18.59 -20.84
N CYS A 91 -4.15 -19.51 -19.93
CA CYS A 91 -3.12 -20.54 -20.17
C CYS A 91 -3.56 -21.99 -19.89
N GLY A 92 -4.81 -22.20 -19.48
CA GLY A 92 -5.36 -23.53 -19.20
C GLY A 92 -4.75 -24.24 -17.98
N LYS A 93 -3.89 -23.57 -17.21
CA LYS A 93 -3.27 -24.19 -16.03
C LYS A 93 -4.24 -24.28 -14.87
N TYR A 94 -4.17 -25.41 -14.19
CA TYR A 94 -4.86 -25.66 -12.94
C TYR A 94 -4.17 -24.92 -11.79
N LEU A 95 -4.93 -24.14 -11.05
CA LEU A 95 -4.46 -23.33 -9.93
C LEU A 95 -5.24 -23.72 -8.69
N LYS A 96 -4.52 -24.20 -7.67
CA LYS A 96 -5.06 -24.41 -6.34
C LYS A 96 -4.86 -23.15 -5.51
N TYR A 97 -5.95 -22.64 -4.97
CA TYR A 97 -5.95 -21.51 -4.06
C TYR A 97 -6.17 -22.03 -2.65
N ASP A 98 -5.09 -22.14 -1.88
CA ASP A 98 -5.14 -22.67 -0.51
C ASP A 98 -5.59 -21.61 0.52
N ARG A 99 -5.76 -20.33 0.12
CA ARG A 99 -6.13 -19.24 1.02
C ARG A 99 -7.64 -19.00 1.08
N VAL A 100 -8.14 -18.85 2.31
CA VAL A 100 -9.52 -18.50 2.68
C VAL A 100 -9.89 -17.15 2.06
N LEU A 101 -10.83 -17.14 1.10
CA LEU A 101 -11.46 -15.89 0.67
C LEU A 101 -12.23 -15.31 1.87
N PRO A 102 -12.08 -14.01 2.19
CA PRO A 102 -12.81 -13.40 3.29
C PRO A 102 -14.32 -13.51 3.02
N ARG A 103 -15.10 -13.84 4.05
CA ARG A 103 -16.56 -13.71 3.97
C ARG A 103 -16.89 -12.25 3.74
N ALA A 104 -17.67 -11.96 2.72
CA ALA A 104 -18.12 -10.60 2.42
C ALA A 104 -18.99 -9.96 3.53
N ALA A 105 -19.26 -10.67 4.63
CA ALA A 105 -19.93 -10.15 5.81
C ALA A 105 -18.97 -9.73 6.94
N ASP A 106 -17.69 -10.10 6.87
CA ASP A 106 -16.71 -9.67 7.86
C ASP A 106 -16.12 -8.33 7.40
N PRO A 107 -16.15 -7.29 8.26
CA PRO A 107 -15.54 -6.01 7.90
C PRO A 107 -14.06 -6.24 7.60
N LEU A 108 -13.59 -5.67 6.48
CA LEU A 108 -12.18 -5.78 6.12
C LEU A 108 -11.36 -5.10 7.22
N SER A 109 -10.38 -5.79 7.79
CA SER A 109 -9.50 -5.20 8.81
C SER A 109 -8.11 -5.01 8.22
N PHE A 110 -7.55 -3.81 8.33
CA PHE A 110 -6.18 -3.50 7.93
C PHE A 110 -5.39 -2.85 9.06
N HIS A 111 -4.10 -3.16 9.07
CA HIS A 111 -3.10 -2.44 9.84
C HIS A 111 -2.36 -1.50 8.90
N LEU A 112 -2.27 -0.24 9.29
CA LEU A 112 -1.52 0.80 8.61
C LEU A 112 -0.28 1.08 9.45
N PHE A 113 0.91 0.81 8.94
CA PHE A 113 2.18 1.14 9.59
C PHE A 113 2.74 2.39 8.94
N GLY A 114 2.90 3.46 9.71
CA GLY A 114 3.34 4.77 9.25
C GLY A 114 4.69 5.18 9.84
N ASP A 115 5.54 5.75 8.99
CA ASP A 115 6.79 6.39 9.43
C ASP A 115 7.14 7.52 8.46
N GLU A 116 7.94 8.46 8.93
CA GLU A 116 8.42 9.58 8.15
C GLU A 116 9.83 9.36 7.61
N SER A 117 10.19 10.12 6.58
CA SER A 117 11.58 10.27 6.21
C SER A 117 11.83 11.63 5.58
N SER A 118 13.09 12.01 5.48
CA SER A 118 13.46 13.24 4.78
C SER A 118 14.73 13.07 3.95
N ALA A 119 14.69 13.68 2.77
CA ALA A 119 15.88 13.97 1.97
C ALA A 119 16.16 15.48 2.03
N GLN A 120 17.15 15.95 1.28
CA GLN A 120 17.54 17.36 1.32
C GLN A 120 16.45 18.31 0.80
N ASP A 121 15.75 17.91 -0.27
CA ASP A 121 14.76 18.69 -1.00
C ASP A 121 13.31 18.25 -0.76
N ILE A 122 13.10 17.05 -0.23
CA ILE A 122 11.76 16.49 -0.01
C ILE A 122 11.58 15.96 1.42
N VAL A 123 10.32 16.00 1.87
CA VAL A 123 9.83 15.35 3.08
C VAL A 123 8.80 14.31 2.68
N LEU A 124 8.85 13.13 3.31
CA LEU A 124 7.98 12.02 2.98
C LEU A 124 7.31 11.44 4.21
N TYR A 125 6.15 10.84 4.00
CA TYR A 125 5.49 9.97 4.96
C TYR A 125 5.00 8.72 4.24
N GLY A 126 5.46 7.56 4.68
CA GLY A 126 5.06 6.28 4.10
C GLY A 126 4.02 5.62 4.96
N ILE A 127 3.12 4.90 4.30
CA ILE A 127 2.17 4.02 4.95
C ILE A 127 2.24 2.66 4.26
N LEU A 128 2.47 1.63 5.06
CA LEU A 128 2.38 0.23 4.66
C LEU A 128 1.04 -0.31 5.16
N ALA A 129 0.14 -0.66 4.24
CA ALA A 129 -1.16 -1.22 4.57
C ALA A 129 -1.18 -2.74 4.32
N LEU A 130 -1.53 -3.49 5.36
CA LEU A 130 -1.63 -4.95 5.37
C LEU A 130 -3.00 -5.39 5.87
N ASN A 131 -3.56 -6.45 5.29
CA ASN A 131 -4.74 -7.07 5.86
C ASN A 131 -4.38 -7.70 7.22
N GLU A 132 -5.27 -7.61 8.21
CA GLU A 132 -5.08 -8.19 9.55
C GLU A 132 -4.57 -9.64 9.51
N ASN A 133 -5.08 -10.45 8.57
CA ASN A 133 -4.72 -11.86 8.45
C ASN A 133 -3.27 -12.07 7.99
N ASP A 134 -2.69 -11.11 7.27
CA ASP A 134 -1.34 -11.22 6.71
C ASP A 134 -0.28 -10.61 7.68
N VAL A 135 -0.67 -9.85 8.71
CA VAL A 135 0.26 -9.13 9.62
C VAL A 135 1.21 -10.08 10.34
N GLN A 136 0.69 -11.18 10.88
CA GLN A 136 1.52 -12.13 11.65
C GLN A 136 2.52 -12.86 10.75
N GLU A 137 2.10 -13.27 9.54
CA GLU A 137 2.99 -13.94 8.57
C GLU A 137 4.05 -12.96 8.05
N ALA A 138 3.66 -11.73 7.67
CA ALA A 138 4.59 -10.68 7.25
C ALA A 138 5.64 -10.36 8.33
N THR A 139 5.21 -10.31 9.61
CA THR A 139 6.12 -10.09 10.74
C THR A 139 7.11 -11.25 10.92
N LYS A 140 6.64 -12.49 10.79
CA LYS A 140 7.50 -13.68 10.88
C LYS A 140 8.52 -13.71 9.75
N ASP A 141 8.11 -13.41 8.53
CA ASP A 141 9.03 -13.42 7.39
C ASP A 141 10.06 -12.29 7.50
N PHE A 142 9.64 -11.10 7.96
CA PHE A 142 10.56 -10.00 8.26
C PHE A 142 11.61 -10.45 9.30
N ALA A 143 11.17 -10.99 10.42
CA ALA A 143 12.04 -11.49 11.48
C ALA A 143 12.96 -12.63 11.00
N HIS A 144 12.46 -13.52 10.13
CA HIS A 144 13.24 -14.59 9.54
C HIS A 144 14.39 -14.08 8.68
N ILE A 145 14.15 -13.07 7.83
CA ILE A 145 15.19 -12.45 7.00
C ILE A 145 16.27 -11.79 7.86
N ILE A 146 15.86 -11.09 8.94
CA ILE A 146 16.79 -10.55 9.94
C ILE A 146 17.65 -11.67 10.55
N SER A 147 17.06 -12.83 10.86
CA SER A 147 17.79 -13.99 11.36
C SER A 147 18.72 -14.65 10.33
N LEU A 148 18.35 -14.68 9.06
CA LEU A 148 19.24 -15.18 7.99
C LEU A 148 20.50 -14.31 7.84
N ALA A 149 20.43 -13.03 8.19
CA ALA A 149 21.58 -12.14 8.26
C ALA A 149 22.46 -12.34 9.52
N GLY A 150 22.15 -13.35 10.35
CA GLY A 150 22.88 -13.67 11.58
C GLY A 150 22.49 -12.83 12.80
N MET A 151 21.41 -12.04 12.72
CA MET A 151 20.91 -11.22 13.83
C MET A 151 19.79 -11.92 14.61
N PRO A 152 19.59 -11.63 15.91
CA PRO A 152 18.37 -12.02 16.61
C PRO A 152 17.10 -11.56 15.86
N ALA A 153 16.04 -12.38 15.85
CA ALA A 153 14.81 -12.14 15.11
C ALA A 153 14.11 -10.78 15.40
N GLY A 154 14.28 -10.24 16.61
CA GLY A 154 13.74 -8.95 17.03
C GLY A 154 14.69 -7.76 16.82
N THR A 155 15.87 -7.96 16.22
CA THR A 155 16.83 -6.87 15.99
C THR A 155 16.23 -5.82 15.05
N ARG A 156 16.25 -4.55 15.50
CA ARG A 156 15.68 -3.42 14.75
C ARG A 156 16.51 -3.09 13.51
N PHE A 157 15.81 -2.73 12.44
CA PHE A 157 16.36 -2.34 11.15
C PHE A 157 16.07 -0.85 10.88
N HIS A 158 16.71 0.05 11.65
CA HIS A 158 16.57 1.49 11.44
C HIS A 158 17.46 1.94 10.28
N SER A 159 16.86 2.30 9.17
CA SER A 159 17.47 2.52 7.85
C SER A 159 18.56 3.58 7.89
N LYS A 160 18.30 4.70 8.58
CA LYS A 160 19.31 5.77 8.74
C LYS A 160 20.56 5.27 9.47
N THR A 161 20.41 4.33 10.40
CA THR A 161 21.51 3.73 11.16
C THR A 161 22.20 2.65 10.34
N VAL A 162 21.43 1.75 9.72
CA VAL A 162 21.94 0.59 8.98
C VAL A 162 22.70 0.99 7.71
N PHE A 163 22.24 2.02 6.99
CA PHE A 163 22.90 2.48 5.76
C PHE A 163 23.95 3.57 5.99
N ASN A 164 24.15 4.04 7.22
CA ASN A 164 25.23 4.94 7.56
C ASN A 164 26.35 4.15 8.25
N GLU A 165 27.52 4.06 7.62
CA GLU A 165 28.64 3.23 8.12
C GLU A 165 29.07 3.60 9.54
N ILE A 166 29.16 4.89 9.85
CA ILE A 166 29.56 5.40 11.17
C ILE A 166 28.51 5.04 12.23
N ALA A 167 27.22 5.24 11.91
CA ALA A 167 26.14 4.90 12.84
C ALA A 167 26.01 3.39 13.04
N ARG A 168 26.20 2.60 11.96
CA ARG A 168 26.15 1.14 11.97
C ARG A 168 27.24 0.52 12.86
N ALA A 169 28.41 1.16 12.96
CA ALA A 169 29.55 0.66 13.72
C ALA A 169 29.28 0.40 15.21
N ASN A 170 28.19 0.95 15.77
CA ASN A 170 27.79 0.73 17.16
C ASN A 170 26.52 -0.12 17.29
N THR A 171 26.20 -0.92 16.28
CA THR A 171 24.99 -1.75 16.24
C THR A 171 25.33 -3.21 15.98
N PRO A 172 24.39 -4.15 16.20
CA PRO A 172 24.57 -5.54 15.81
C PRO A 172 24.96 -5.75 14.34
N TRP A 173 24.63 -4.79 13.47
CA TRP A 173 24.89 -4.80 12.04
C TRP A 173 26.33 -4.43 11.64
N GLN A 174 27.22 -4.08 12.58
CA GLN A 174 28.55 -3.53 12.32
C GLN A 174 29.44 -4.37 11.40
N ASN A 175 29.32 -5.70 11.46
CA ASN A 175 30.19 -6.64 10.73
C ASN A 175 29.75 -6.91 9.29
N LEU A 176 28.62 -6.35 8.88
CA LEU A 176 28.07 -6.57 7.55
C LEU A 176 28.40 -5.40 6.61
N SER A 177 28.71 -5.75 5.38
CA SER A 177 29.06 -4.79 4.34
C SER A 177 27.86 -3.96 3.89
N ALA A 178 28.11 -2.82 3.26
CA ALA A 178 27.04 -2.00 2.67
C ALA A 178 26.26 -2.75 1.57
N SER A 179 26.91 -3.57 0.74
CA SER A 179 26.23 -4.35 -0.28
C SER A 179 25.29 -5.39 0.34
N THR A 180 25.74 -6.09 1.39
CA THR A 180 24.91 -7.05 2.12
C THR A 180 23.69 -6.37 2.74
N MET A 181 23.81 -5.13 3.22
CA MET A 181 22.64 -4.38 3.72
C MET A 181 21.59 -4.10 2.65
N TRP A 182 22.02 -3.78 1.44
CA TRP A 182 21.10 -3.57 0.32
C TRP A 182 20.44 -4.87 -0.14
N GLU A 183 21.14 -6.00 -0.08
CA GLU A 183 20.57 -7.33 -0.34
C GLU A 183 19.50 -7.68 0.71
N ILE A 184 19.80 -7.49 2.00
CA ILE A 184 18.82 -7.69 3.09
C ILE A 184 17.59 -6.80 2.86
N ALA A 185 17.79 -5.51 2.56
CA ALA A 185 16.67 -4.61 2.30
C ALA A 185 15.82 -5.04 1.10
N LYS A 186 16.44 -5.53 0.03
CA LYS A 186 15.74 -6.10 -1.11
C LYS A 186 14.89 -7.30 -0.71
N ASP A 187 15.46 -8.23 0.05
CA ASP A 187 14.76 -9.43 0.51
C ASP A 187 13.57 -9.08 1.42
N LEU A 188 13.74 -8.11 2.32
CA LEU A 188 12.67 -7.60 3.18
C LEU A 188 11.51 -7.02 2.32
N ILE A 189 11.81 -6.16 1.34
CA ILE A 189 10.78 -5.59 0.45
C ILE A 189 10.09 -6.68 -0.38
N VAL A 190 10.84 -7.61 -0.97
CA VAL A 190 10.29 -8.71 -1.79
C VAL A 190 9.37 -9.60 -0.95
N SER A 191 9.77 -9.92 0.28
CA SER A 191 8.95 -10.68 1.22
C SER A 191 7.64 -9.98 1.54
N LEU A 192 7.67 -8.69 1.89
CA LEU A 192 6.46 -7.90 2.16
C LEU A 192 5.50 -7.87 0.97
N LYS A 193 6.00 -7.81 -0.27
CA LYS A 193 5.14 -7.88 -1.46
C LYS A 193 4.37 -9.20 -1.61
N SER A 194 4.88 -10.29 -1.04
CA SER A 194 4.19 -11.58 -1.07
C SER A 194 2.90 -11.59 -0.21
N HIS A 195 2.78 -10.63 0.71
CA HIS A 195 1.66 -10.46 1.65
C HIS A 195 0.58 -9.48 1.20
N ARG A 196 0.47 -9.22 -0.12
CA ARG A 196 -0.47 -8.23 -0.70
C ARG A 196 -0.39 -6.84 -0.08
N THR A 197 0.79 -6.50 0.43
CA THR A 197 1.09 -5.20 1.01
C THR A 197 0.81 -4.09 0.00
N MET A 198 0.13 -3.05 0.45
CA MET A 198 0.00 -1.80 -0.29
C MET A 198 0.98 -0.78 0.29
N PHE A 199 1.86 -0.28 -0.56
CA PHE A 199 2.77 0.81 -0.23
C PHE A 199 2.13 2.13 -0.67
N CYS A 200 2.04 3.09 0.25
CA CYS A 200 1.54 4.44 -0.02
C CYS A 200 2.59 5.45 0.46
N ILE A 201 2.86 6.49 -0.33
CA ILE A 201 3.82 7.53 0.01
C ILE A 201 3.20 8.89 -0.26
N GLY A 202 3.26 9.76 0.74
CA GLY A 202 3.00 11.17 0.59
C GLY A 202 4.30 11.93 0.48
N ILE A 203 4.35 12.90 -0.44
CA ILE A 203 5.57 13.62 -0.79
C ILE A 203 5.30 15.12 -0.67
N VAL A 204 6.24 15.81 -0.05
CA VAL A 204 6.27 17.27 0.06
C VAL A 204 7.60 17.77 -0.51
N ASP A 205 7.55 18.58 -1.56
CA ASP A 205 8.71 19.34 -2.01
C ASP A 205 8.92 20.53 -1.06
N ARG A 206 10.06 20.56 -0.37
CA ARG A 206 10.38 21.62 0.60
C ARG A 206 10.36 23.00 -0.04
N SER A 207 10.73 23.11 -1.31
CA SER A 207 10.74 24.38 -2.04
C SER A 207 9.34 24.90 -2.36
N SER A 208 8.31 24.04 -2.28
CA SER A 208 6.93 24.48 -2.50
C SER A 208 6.35 25.20 -1.28
N TYR A 209 6.94 25.04 -0.08
CA TYR A 209 6.45 25.66 1.16
C TYR A 209 7.27 26.91 1.51
N PRO A 210 6.65 27.92 2.15
CA PRO A 210 7.40 29.06 2.68
C PRO A 210 8.29 28.62 3.85
N ASN A 211 9.45 29.28 4.01
CA ASN A 211 10.35 29.01 5.14
C ASN A 211 9.72 29.38 6.49
N THR A 212 8.81 30.34 6.51
CA THR A 212 8.11 30.79 7.70
C THR A 212 6.62 30.90 7.48
N ILE A 213 5.87 30.69 8.56
CA ILE A 213 4.41 30.57 8.52
C ILE A 213 3.78 31.36 9.66
N PRO A 214 2.62 32.00 9.46
CA PRO A 214 1.91 32.71 10.51
C PRO A 214 1.68 31.86 11.77
N SER A 215 2.00 32.42 12.93
CA SER A 215 1.65 31.89 14.24
C SER A 215 0.42 32.62 14.77
N GLY A 216 -0.41 31.92 15.56
CA GLY A 216 -1.70 32.45 16.05
C GLY A 216 -1.65 33.74 16.89
N LYS A 217 -0.46 34.25 17.23
CA LYS A 217 -0.26 35.50 18.00
C LYS A 217 0.28 36.65 17.13
N GLY A 218 0.04 36.64 15.83
CA GLY A 218 0.56 37.65 14.90
C GLY A 218 2.07 37.57 14.67
N GLY A 219 2.71 36.47 15.07
CA GLY A 219 4.11 36.18 14.78
C GLY A 219 4.26 35.24 13.60
N THR A 220 5.49 34.79 13.35
CA THR A 220 5.78 33.72 12.40
C THR A 220 6.64 32.66 13.06
N ILE A 221 6.48 31.40 12.67
CA ILE A 221 7.36 30.30 13.07
C ILE A 221 8.10 29.76 11.85
N GLN A 222 9.28 29.18 12.07
CA GLN A 222 10.05 28.50 11.03
C GLN A 222 9.41 27.15 10.71
N VAL A 223 9.27 26.85 9.42
CA VAL A 223 8.81 25.55 8.96
C VAL A 223 9.96 24.56 9.09
N THR A 224 9.75 23.57 9.95
CA THR A 224 10.67 22.46 10.13
C THR A 224 10.17 21.22 9.36
N PRO A 225 11.02 20.21 9.12
CA PRO A 225 10.59 18.96 8.50
C PRO A 225 9.38 18.32 9.19
N GLU A 226 9.26 18.47 10.52
CA GLU A 226 8.17 17.93 11.30
C GLU A 226 6.81 18.54 10.97
N HIS A 227 6.77 19.80 10.55
CA HIS A 227 5.53 20.41 10.04
C HIS A 227 5.13 19.78 8.71
N LEU A 228 6.13 19.48 7.87
CA LEU A 228 5.93 18.89 6.55
C LEU A 228 5.61 17.39 6.62
N TYR A 229 6.02 16.67 7.68
CA TYR A 229 5.61 15.27 7.91
C TYR A 229 4.10 15.14 8.02
N VAL A 230 3.43 16.11 8.68
CA VAL A 230 1.97 16.13 8.76
C VAL A 230 1.35 16.27 7.38
N MET A 231 1.85 17.18 6.54
CA MET A 231 1.33 17.37 5.17
C MET A 231 1.60 16.14 4.29
N ALA A 232 2.78 15.56 4.40
CA ALA A 232 3.11 14.32 3.71
C ALA A 232 2.22 13.17 4.18
N TYR A 233 1.93 13.05 5.48
CA TYR A 233 0.97 12.06 5.99
C TYR A 233 -0.42 12.25 5.39
N GLN A 234 -0.93 13.49 5.36
CA GLN A 234 -2.24 13.79 4.77
C GLN A 234 -2.32 13.39 3.29
N ALA A 235 -1.25 13.62 2.52
CA ALA A 235 -1.16 13.12 1.15
C ALA A 235 -1.11 11.58 1.08
N ALA A 236 -0.34 10.92 1.95
CA ALA A 236 -0.24 9.47 1.99
C ALA A 236 -1.60 8.82 2.32
N ILE A 237 -2.29 9.30 3.36
CA ILE A 237 -3.58 8.75 3.79
C ILE A 237 -4.70 9.05 2.77
N ALA A 238 -4.64 10.19 2.07
CA ALA A 238 -5.56 10.47 0.97
C ALA A 238 -5.42 9.45 -0.17
N THR A 239 -4.23 8.90 -0.44
CA THR A 239 -4.09 7.81 -1.42
C THR A 239 -4.77 6.52 -0.96
N ILE A 240 -4.81 6.26 0.35
CA ILE A 240 -5.51 5.11 0.94
C ILE A 240 -7.03 5.34 0.84
N ASP A 241 -7.49 6.56 1.13
CA ASP A 241 -8.90 6.98 0.99
C ASP A 241 -9.39 6.83 -0.45
N ASN A 242 -8.64 7.35 -1.43
CA ASN A 242 -8.97 7.27 -2.86
C ASN A 242 -9.01 5.84 -3.41
N ARG A 243 -8.39 4.89 -2.70
CA ARG A 243 -8.47 3.45 -3.01
C ARG A 243 -9.67 2.77 -2.36
N GLY A 244 -10.52 3.53 -1.67
CA GLY A 244 -11.71 3.07 -1.01
C GLY A 244 -11.43 2.26 0.26
N LEU A 245 -10.23 2.34 0.84
CA LEU A 245 -9.93 1.62 2.09
C LEU A 245 -10.54 2.31 3.32
N ILE A 246 -10.76 3.62 3.28
CA ILE A 246 -11.40 4.36 4.37
C ILE A 246 -12.90 4.44 4.09
N ASN A 247 -13.63 3.41 4.54
CA ASN A 247 -15.08 3.33 4.39
C ASN A 247 -15.72 2.65 5.63
N PRO A 248 -17.05 2.75 5.83
CA PRO A 248 -17.72 2.21 7.02
C PRO A 248 -17.61 0.68 7.20
N GLN A 249 -17.26 -0.06 6.15
CA GLN A 249 -17.10 -1.51 6.16
C GLN A 249 -15.64 -1.95 6.40
N THR A 250 -14.70 -1.01 6.52
CA THR A 250 -13.29 -1.29 6.78
C THR A 250 -12.88 -0.79 8.16
N LYS A 251 -12.26 -1.67 8.95
CA LYS A 251 -11.60 -1.33 10.21
C LYS A 251 -10.13 -1.08 9.95
N LEU A 252 -9.61 0.05 10.44
CA LEU A 252 -8.23 0.47 10.24
C LEU A 252 -7.58 0.67 11.60
N LYS A 253 -6.42 0.04 11.82
CA LYS A 253 -5.55 0.27 12.97
C LYS A 253 -4.29 0.98 12.50
N LEU A 254 -4.03 2.19 13.00
CA LEU A 254 -2.89 3.00 12.58
C LEU A 254 -1.77 2.90 13.59
N TRP A 255 -0.66 2.27 13.21
CA TRP A 255 0.56 2.20 13.99
C TRP A 255 1.54 3.24 13.48
N ILE A 256 2.03 4.11 14.36
CA ILE A 256 3.07 5.09 14.05
C ILE A 256 4.16 5.01 15.11
N ASP A 257 5.39 5.39 14.77
CA ASP A 257 6.41 5.54 15.80
C ASP A 257 6.04 6.72 16.72
N PRO A 258 6.04 6.57 18.05
CA PRO A 258 5.62 7.64 18.95
C PRO A 258 6.56 8.85 18.86
N GLN A 259 6.09 9.93 18.24
CA GLN A 259 6.81 11.20 18.21
C GLN A 259 6.45 12.07 19.42
N LYS A 260 7.43 12.32 20.28
CA LYS A 260 7.29 13.21 21.45
C LYS A 260 7.31 14.70 21.08
N THR A 261 7.60 15.03 19.83
CA THR A 261 7.75 16.41 19.37
C THR A 261 6.43 17.16 19.47
N VAL A 262 6.49 18.33 20.09
CA VAL A 262 5.39 19.30 20.16
C VAL A 262 5.75 20.46 19.24
N LEU A 263 4.88 20.74 18.27
CA LEU A 263 5.05 21.83 17.32
C LEU A 263 4.00 22.92 17.58
N ASP A 264 4.36 24.16 17.32
CA ASP A 264 3.37 25.21 17.07
C ASP A 264 2.82 25.01 15.66
N PHE A 265 1.52 24.80 15.50
CA PHE A 265 0.91 24.54 14.20
C PHE A 265 -0.07 25.66 13.82
N TRP A 266 -0.21 25.89 12.51
CA TRP A 266 -1.00 26.98 11.92
C TRP A 266 -2.39 27.11 12.54
N GLY A 267 -2.66 28.23 13.23
CA GLY A 267 -3.97 28.50 13.83
C GLY A 267 -4.41 27.55 14.96
N ILE A 268 -3.70 26.45 15.19
CA ILE A 268 -4.01 25.44 16.22
C ILE A 268 -3.17 25.68 17.48
N GLY A 269 -2.01 26.34 17.35
CA GLY A 269 -1.05 26.52 18.44
C GLY A 269 -0.28 25.24 18.74
N ARG A 270 0.18 25.07 19.99
CA ARG A 270 1.02 23.93 20.38
C ARG A 270 0.24 22.61 20.33
N ALA A 271 0.68 21.69 19.48
CA ALA A 271 0.12 20.35 19.34
C ALA A 271 1.21 19.28 19.26
N LYS A 272 0.94 18.09 19.80
CA LYS A 272 1.75 16.90 19.56
C LYS A 272 1.51 16.43 18.13
N ILE A 273 2.58 16.05 17.42
CA ILE A 273 2.47 15.61 16.01
C ILE A 273 1.49 14.44 15.87
N GLU A 274 1.53 13.47 16.78
CA GLU A 274 0.58 12.34 16.81
C GLU A 274 -0.90 12.77 16.72
N ARG A 275 -1.28 13.89 17.37
CA ARG A 275 -2.65 14.41 17.28
C ARG A 275 -2.98 14.96 15.89
N LEU A 276 -1.98 15.47 15.19
CA LEU A 276 -2.09 15.99 13.82
C LEU A 276 -2.09 14.88 12.76
N LEU A 277 -1.74 13.65 13.14
CA LEU A 277 -1.82 12.46 12.27
C LEU A 277 -3.17 11.74 12.36
N ARG A 278 -4.20 12.38 12.93
CA ARG A 278 -5.58 11.88 12.87
C ARG A 278 -6.18 12.15 11.49
N TYR A 279 -6.98 11.22 10.98
CA TYR A 279 -7.68 11.38 9.70
C TYR A 279 -9.05 10.72 9.75
N LYS A 280 -10.12 11.53 9.62
CA LYS A 280 -11.50 11.05 9.81
C LYS A 280 -11.63 10.29 11.14
N ASP A 281 -12.08 9.03 11.10
CA ASP A 281 -12.24 8.15 12.27
C ASP A 281 -10.99 7.31 12.57
N ILE A 282 -9.85 7.59 11.92
CA ILE A 282 -8.59 6.87 12.13
C ILE A 282 -7.74 7.64 13.13
N GLU A 283 -7.46 7.00 14.26
CA GLU A 283 -6.55 7.49 15.29
C GLU A 283 -5.32 6.58 15.42
N PRO A 284 -4.14 7.14 15.71
CA PRO A 284 -2.97 6.34 16.07
C PRO A 284 -3.21 5.43 17.27
N GLU A 285 -2.80 4.17 17.15
CA GLU A 285 -2.80 3.17 18.19
C GLU A 285 -1.71 3.46 19.22
N THR A 286 -2.04 3.29 20.50
CA THR A 286 -1.04 3.39 21.57
C THR A 286 -0.19 2.12 21.60
N ILE A 287 1.12 2.25 21.39
CA ILE A 287 2.05 1.12 21.47
C ILE A 287 2.38 0.85 22.95
N ASN A 288 1.71 -0.16 23.52
CA ASN A 288 1.98 -0.67 24.86
C ASN A 288 2.88 -1.91 24.77
N GLY A 289 4.21 -1.72 24.87
CA GLY A 289 5.18 -2.81 24.85
C GLY A 289 6.18 -2.70 23.70
N GLU A 290 6.48 -3.83 23.06
CA GLU A 290 7.45 -3.87 21.97
C GLU A 290 6.89 -3.20 20.71
N LYS A 291 7.71 -2.34 20.09
CA LYS A 291 7.38 -1.67 18.83
C LYS A 291 7.16 -2.74 17.73
N PRO A 292 6.07 -2.71 16.95
CA PRO A 292 5.90 -3.62 15.82
C PRO A 292 7.11 -3.59 14.87
N LEU A 293 7.60 -4.77 14.45
CA LEU A 293 8.72 -4.86 13.50
C LEU A 293 8.39 -4.24 12.15
N LEU A 294 7.12 -4.29 11.73
CA LEU A 294 6.65 -3.69 10.49
C LEU A 294 6.73 -2.16 10.48
N LEU A 295 6.98 -1.50 11.61
CA LEU A 295 7.38 -0.08 11.60
C LEU A 295 8.79 0.13 11.01
N ASP A 296 9.73 -0.82 11.19
CA ASP A 296 11.03 -0.74 10.52
C ASP A 296 10.91 -1.02 9.01
N ALA A 297 9.90 -1.80 8.60
CA ALA A 297 9.60 -2.01 7.19
C ALA A 297 9.15 -0.71 6.50
N VAL A 298 8.31 0.10 7.15
CA VAL A 298 7.90 1.39 6.60
C VAL A 298 9.03 2.43 6.68
N ASP A 299 9.86 2.46 7.73
CA ASP A 299 11.10 3.26 7.76
C ASP A 299 12.03 2.92 6.58
N LEU A 300 12.22 1.63 6.30
CA LEU A 300 13.00 1.18 5.13
C LEU A 300 12.39 1.67 3.82
N PHE A 301 11.09 1.48 3.66
CA PHE A 301 10.38 1.92 2.48
C PHE A 301 10.47 3.45 2.28
N THR A 302 10.26 4.25 3.32
CA THR A 302 10.31 5.71 3.24
C THR A 302 11.72 6.24 3.01
N TYR A 303 12.73 5.60 3.63
CA TYR A 303 14.13 5.89 3.36
C TYR A 303 14.49 5.65 1.89
N ILE A 304 14.13 4.48 1.36
CA ILE A 304 14.33 4.12 -0.06
C ILE A 304 13.62 5.13 -0.97
N ALA A 305 12.35 5.43 -0.69
CA ALA A 305 11.56 6.38 -1.46
C ALA A 305 12.19 7.78 -1.45
N GLY A 306 12.64 8.25 -0.28
CA GLY A 306 13.29 9.55 -0.15
C GLY A 306 14.55 9.69 -0.98
N ARG A 307 15.40 8.66 -1.01
CA ARG A 307 16.60 8.63 -1.85
C ARG A 307 16.29 8.51 -3.33
N ALA A 308 15.30 7.70 -3.69
CA ALA A 308 14.89 7.48 -5.08
C ALA A 308 14.24 8.72 -5.70
N LEU A 309 13.39 9.43 -4.94
CA LEU A 309 12.55 10.52 -5.44
C LEU A 309 13.19 11.89 -5.28
N SER A 310 14.17 12.06 -4.40
CA SER A 310 14.93 13.29 -4.25
C SER A 310 15.60 13.67 -5.58
N LYS A 311 15.53 14.95 -5.96
CA LYS A 311 16.24 15.49 -7.12
C LYS A 311 17.74 15.61 -6.85
N ILE A 312 18.13 15.66 -5.58
CA ILE A 312 19.53 15.74 -5.18
C ILE A 312 20.20 14.38 -5.35
N ALA A 313 21.41 14.39 -5.92
CA ALA A 313 22.20 13.18 -6.08
C ALA A 313 22.58 12.61 -4.69
N SER A 314 22.46 11.30 -4.53
CA SER A 314 22.95 10.61 -3.34
C SER A 314 23.66 9.32 -3.73
N PRO A 315 24.61 8.83 -2.90
CA PRO A 315 25.10 7.48 -3.01
C PRO A 315 23.93 6.48 -3.07
N HIS A 316 24.08 5.42 -3.86
CA HIS A 316 23.11 4.33 -4.00
C HIS A 316 21.72 4.74 -4.53
N LYS A 317 21.56 5.94 -5.12
CA LYS A 317 20.28 6.39 -5.68
C LYS A 317 19.68 5.37 -6.66
N GLN A 318 20.50 4.78 -7.54
CA GLN A 318 20.04 3.77 -8.49
C GLN A 318 19.43 2.53 -7.80
N ILE A 319 20.08 1.99 -6.76
CA ILE A 319 19.55 0.86 -5.98
C ILE A 319 18.22 1.26 -5.33
N CYS A 320 18.14 2.47 -4.78
CA CYS A 320 16.90 2.98 -4.19
C CYS A 320 15.79 3.12 -5.23
N GLU A 321 16.09 3.60 -6.45
CA GLU A 321 15.12 3.68 -7.54
C GLU A 321 14.60 2.30 -7.95
N GLU A 322 15.48 1.29 -8.02
CA GLU A 322 15.10 -0.10 -8.31
C GLU A 322 14.20 -0.67 -7.20
N LEU A 323 14.57 -0.50 -5.93
CA LEU A 323 13.76 -0.95 -4.80
C LEU A 323 12.42 -0.21 -4.70
N ASN A 324 12.40 1.10 -4.95
CA ASN A 324 11.16 1.89 -4.97
C ASN A 324 10.23 1.44 -6.11
N LYS A 325 10.78 1.09 -7.28
CA LYS A 325 10.00 0.47 -8.37
C LYS A 325 9.47 -0.90 -7.96
N LEU A 326 10.23 -1.69 -7.21
CA LEU A 326 9.72 -2.93 -6.64
C LEU A 326 8.52 -2.65 -5.74
N CYS A 327 8.57 -1.67 -4.84
CA CYS A 327 7.44 -1.31 -3.98
C CYS A 327 6.17 -0.90 -4.76
N ASP A 328 6.34 -0.24 -5.91
CA ASP A 328 5.25 0.31 -6.74
C ASP A 328 4.23 1.14 -5.91
N PRO A 329 4.70 2.19 -5.20
CA PRO A 329 3.85 2.86 -4.22
C PRO A 329 2.77 3.73 -4.87
N ALA A 330 1.59 3.75 -4.25
CA ALA A 330 0.61 4.80 -4.48
C ALA A 330 1.19 6.14 -4.01
N ARG A 331 1.12 7.18 -4.84
CA ARG A 331 1.74 8.47 -4.55
C ARG A 331 0.70 9.56 -4.38
N GLY A 332 0.88 10.37 -3.35
CA GLY A 332 0.18 11.63 -3.16
C GLY A 332 1.19 12.75 -2.98
N ASP A 333 0.94 13.89 -3.60
CA ASP A 333 1.78 15.08 -3.45
C ASP A 333 1.02 16.13 -2.64
N ALA A 334 1.68 16.77 -1.68
CA ALA A 334 1.15 17.94 -0.99
C ALA A 334 2.00 19.17 -1.33
N GLY A 335 1.36 20.21 -1.86
CA GLY A 335 1.97 21.49 -2.16
C GLY A 335 1.28 22.61 -1.41
N TRP A 336 2.02 23.67 -1.09
CA TRP A 336 1.44 24.89 -0.57
C TRP A 336 0.85 25.72 -1.70
N ILE A 337 -0.41 26.10 -1.57
CA ILE A 337 -1.07 27.05 -2.47
C ILE A 337 -1.21 28.37 -1.71
N PRO A 338 -0.59 29.46 -2.19
CA PRO A 338 -0.73 30.77 -1.56
C PRO A 338 -2.21 31.21 -1.50
N PRO A 339 -2.67 31.87 -0.41
CA PRO A 339 -4.08 32.30 -0.24
C PRO A 339 -4.61 33.18 -1.38
N ASN A 340 -3.73 33.90 -2.08
CA ASN A 340 -4.07 34.76 -3.21
C ASN A 340 -4.16 34.02 -4.55
N GLN A 341 -3.84 32.72 -4.60
CA GLN A 341 -3.89 31.88 -5.81
C GLN A 341 -5.05 30.86 -5.81
N GLU A 342 -5.86 30.78 -4.75
CA GLU A 342 -6.98 29.82 -4.67
C GLU A 342 -8.06 30.00 -5.77
N LYS A 343 -8.16 31.18 -6.39
CA LYS A 343 -9.21 31.47 -7.38
C LYS A 343 -9.06 30.72 -8.71
N SER A 344 -7.93 30.06 -8.99
CA SER A 344 -7.69 29.36 -10.27
C SER A 344 -7.78 27.83 -10.20
N TYR A 345 -7.86 27.23 -9.03
CA TYR A 345 -8.07 25.78 -8.87
C TYR A 345 -9.55 25.47 -8.68
N GLN A 346 -10.30 25.49 -9.79
CA GLN A 346 -11.56 24.73 -9.83
C GLN A 346 -11.18 23.25 -9.84
N TRP A 347 -11.49 22.55 -8.75
CA TRP A 347 -11.44 21.09 -8.71
C TRP A 347 -12.25 20.57 -9.90
N ARG A 348 -11.58 19.90 -10.85
CA ARG A 348 -12.29 19.16 -11.89
C ARG A 348 -12.93 17.97 -11.20
N GLU A 349 -14.24 18.06 -10.97
CA GLU A 349 -15.09 16.97 -10.49
C GLU A 349 -15.03 15.76 -11.43
#